data_AF-A0A6Q2XFA4-F1
#
_entry.id   AF-A0A6Q2XFA4-F1
#
_cell.length_a   1.000
_cell.length_b   1.000
_cell.length_c   1.000
_cell.angle_alpha   90.00
_cell.angle_beta   90.00
_cell.angle_gamma   90.00
#
_symmetry.space_group_name_H-M   'P 1'
#
loop_
_entity.id
_entity.type
_entity.pdbx_description
1 polymer ?
#
loop_
_entity_poly.entity_id
_entity_poly.type
_entity_poly.pdbx_seq_one_letter_code
_entity_poly.pdbx_strand_id
1 'polypeptide(L)'
;NEDFNPFDNLLCILLGISFTVWFTLLLVFIIVPAIFGVSFGIRQLYMKTLLKIFEVRQGKGAPRSRFEMSDIFYFCRRGVESIMDDEVTKRFSAEELESWNLLTRSNYNFQHISLRLTVLWGLGVVIRYGFLLPLRVTLAFTGVGLLVVLTSIIGFLPNGRTKNFLSEKVHLMCYRICVRALTAIITYHDSENKPKNGGICVANHTSPIDVIILASDGCYAMVGQIHGGLMGVIQKSMVKACPHIWFERSEVKDRHLVAKRLSDHVEDKTKLPILIFPEGTCINNTSVMMFKKGSFEIGSTVYPVAIKYDPRFGDAFWNSSQFGMVSYLLRMMSSWAIVCSVWYLPPMSREEGEDAVQFANRVKAAIARQGGLVDLLWDGGLKRGKVKDTFKEEQQKLYSKMLVGTQEDRSRS
;
A
#
# COMPACT_ATOMS: atom_id res chain seq x y z
N ASN A 1 -15.86 -44.27 -47.18
CA ASN A 1 -15.51 -45.12 -46.03
C ASN A 1 -14.74 -44.29 -45.02
N GLU A 2 -15.47 -43.61 -44.15
CA GLU A 2 -14.95 -43.27 -42.83
C GLU A 2 -15.67 -44.21 -41.87
N ASP A 3 -14.91 -45.15 -41.30
CA ASP A 3 -15.42 -46.12 -40.32
C ASP A 3 -15.80 -45.35 -39.05
N PHE A 4 -17.10 -45.15 -38.87
CA PHE A 4 -17.68 -44.56 -37.66
C PHE A 4 -17.53 -45.56 -36.51
N ASN A 5 -16.65 -45.26 -35.55
CA ASN A 5 -16.37 -46.11 -34.40
C ASN A 5 -17.56 -46.09 -33.41
N PRO A 6 -18.22 -47.24 -33.12
CA PRO A 6 -19.38 -47.31 -32.22
C PRO A 6 -19.08 -46.82 -30.78
N PHE A 7 -17.82 -46.86 -30.36
CA PHE A 7 -17.39 -46.45 -29.02
C PHE A 7 -17.46 -44.94 -28.79
N ASP A 8 -17.16 -44.13 -29.81
CA ASP A 8 -17.17 -42.66 -29.69
C ASP A 8 -18.60 -42.12 -29.55
N ASN A 9 -19.57 -42.80 -30.18
CA ASN A 9 -20.99 -42.47 -30.03
C ASN A 9 -21.50 -42.80 -28.62
N LEU A 10 -21.09 -43.94 -28.04
CA LEU A 10 -21.47 -44.32 -26.68
C LEU A 10 -20.87 -43.37 -25.63
N LEU A 11 -19.61 -42.96 -25.80
CA LEU A 11 -18.95 -42.01 -24.89
C LEU A 11 -19.62 -40.63 -24.94
N CYS A 12 -19.95 -40.12 -26.12
CA CYS A 12 -20.70 -38.88 -26.28
C CYS A 12 -22.09 -38.94 -25.65
N ILE A 13 -22.80 -40.06 -25.78
CA ILE A 13 -24.11 -40.27 -25.14
C ILE A 13 -23.97 -40.29 -23.62
N LEU A 14 -22.98 -41.02 -23.07
CA LEU A 14 -22.76 -41.10 -21.62
C LEU A 14 -22.32 -39.75 -21.02
N LEU A 15 -21.45 -39.01 -21.71
CA LEU A 15 -21.06 -37.65 -21.33
C LEU A 15 -22.23 -36.67 -21.41
N GLY A 16 -23.07 -36.80 -22.44
CA GLY A 16 -24.30 -36.03 -22.59
C GLY A 16 -25.31 -36.31 -21.47
N ILE A 17 -25.51 -37.57 -21.10
CA ILE A 17 -26.39 -37.96 -19.98
C ILE A 17 -25.83 -37.42 -18.66
N SER A 18 -24.54 -37.59 -18.39
CA SER A 18 -23.90 -37.09 -17.17
C SER A 18 -24.03 -35.58 -17.06
N PHE A 19 -23.69 -34.85 -18.13
CA PHE A 19 -23.82 -33.39 -18.17
C PHE A 19 -25.28 -32.96 -17.96
N THR A 20 -26.23 -33.63 -18.60
CA THR A 20 -27.66 -33.33 -18.45
C THR A 20 -28.12 -33.56 -17.02
N VAL A 21 -27.74 -34.66 -16.38
CA VAL A 21 -28.11 -34.95 -14.98
C VAL A 21 -27.56 -33.90 -14.03
N TRP A 22 -26.27 -33.58 -14.14
CA TRP A 22 -25.64 -32.57 -13.28
C TRP A 22 -26.19 -31.16 -13.51
N PHE A 23 -26.44 -30.80 -14.77
CA PHE A 23 -27.04 -29.53 -15.12
C PHE A 23 -28.48 -29.43 -14.61
N THR A 24 -29.26 -30.51 -14.70
CA THR A 24 -30.64 -30.55 -14.19
C THR A 24 -30.66 -30.44 -12.66
N LEU A 25 -29.76 -31.13 -11.96
CA LEU A 25 -29.63 -31.02 -10.51
C LEU A 25 -29.22 -29.60 -10.08
N LEU A 26 -28.28 -28.98 -10.78
CA LEU A 26 -27.86 -27.60 -10.53
C LEU A 26 -29.02 -26.61 -10.76
N LEU A 27 -29.78 -26.81 -11.84
CA LEU A 27 -30.90 -25.94 -12.17
C LEU A 27 -32.05 -26.08 -11.15
N VAL A 28 -32.41 -27.30 -10.77
CA VAL A 28 -33.54 -27.58 -9.86
C VAL A 28 -33.23 -27.26 -8.40
N PHE A 29 -32.02 -27.58 -7.91
CA PHE A 29 -31.70 -27.46 -6.49
C PHE A 29 -30.93 -26.19 -6.12
N ILE A 30 -30.34 -25.49 -7.09
CA ILE A 30 -29.54 -24.29 -6.84
C ILE A 30 -30.17 -23.06 -7.49
N ILE A 31 -30.41 -23.08 -8.81
CA ILE A 31 -30.85 -21.89 -9.55
C ILE A 31 -32.33 -21.55 -9.28
N VAL A 32 -33.24 -22.50 -9.46
CA VAL A 32 -34.70 -22.27 -9.28
C VAL A 32 -35.03 -21.78 -7.86
N PRO A 33 -34.54 -22.39 -6.78
CA PRO A 33 -34.82 -21.92 -5.41
C PRO A 33 -34.22 -20.55 -5.12
N ALA A 34 -33.04 -20.24 -5.69
CA ALA A 34 -32.40 -18.93 -5.55
C ALA A 34 -33.21 -17.80 -6.21
N ILE A 35 -33.87 -18.07 -7.35
CA ILE A 35 -34.76 -17.12 -8.02
C ILE A 35 -35.98 -16.77 -7.14
N PHE A 36 -36.50 -17.75 -6.39
CA PHE A 36 -37.64 -17.55 -5.48
C PHE A 36 -37.24 -17.17 -4.04
N GLY A 37 -35.96 -16.93 -3.78
CA GLY A 37 -35.46 -16.55 -2.45
C GLY A 37 -35.56 -17.65 -1.38
N VAL A 38 -35.75 -18.91 -1.80
CA VAL A 38 -35.87 -20.07 -0.91
C VAL A 38 -34.52 -20.78 -0.83
N SER A 39 -33.90 -20.80 0.35
CA SER A 39 -32.69 -21.61 0.60
C SER A 39 -33.10 -22.92 1.26
N PHE A 40 -32.79 -24.07 0.65
CA PHE A 40 -33.07 -25.39 1.22
C PHE A 40 -32.29 -25.72 2.51
N GLY A 41 -31.59 -24.75 3.12
CA GLY A 41 -30.85 -24.95 4.37
C GLY A 41 -29.66 -25.92 4.26
N ILE A 42 -29.39 -26.46 3.08
CA ILE A 42 -28.33 -27.46 2.82
C ILE A 42 -26.96 -26.92 3.23
N ARG A 43 -26.68 -25.62 3.01
CA ARG A 43 -25.43 -24.99 3.46
C ARG A 43 -25.30 -24.99 4.98
N GLN A 44 -26.37 -24.69 5.72
CA GLN A 44 -26.35 -24.73 7.19
C GLN A 44 -26.27 -26.16 7.72
N LEU A 45 -26.93 -27.11 7.07
CA LEU A 45 -26.86 -28.54 7.40
C LEU A 45 -25.46 -29.12 7.11
N TYR A 46 -24.86 -28.74 5.98
CA TYR A 46 -23.49 -29.11 5.60
C TYR A 46 -22.47 -28.52 6.58
N MET A 47 -22.57 -27.23 6.89
CA MET A 47 -21.68 -26.57 7.86
C MET A 47 -21.87 -27.14 9.28
N LYS A 48 -23.11 -27.38 9.73
CA LYS A 48 -23.37 -28.04 11.02
C LYS A 48 -22.82 -29.46 11.05
N THR A 49 -22.99 -30.24 9.99
CA THR A 49 -22.46 -31.60 9.90
C THR A 49 -20.93 -31.60 9.91
N LEU A 50 -20.28 -30.70 9.17
CA LEU A 50 -18.82 -30.52 9.19
C LEU A 50 -18.32 -30.12 10.58
N LEU A 51 -18.96 -29.14 11.22
CA LEU A 51 -18.60 -28.69 12.56
C LEU A 51 -18.79 -29.82 13.59
N LYS A 52 -19.86 -30.61 13.50
CA LYS A 52 -20.08 -31.76 14.37
C LYS A 52 -19.04 -32.87 14.16
N ILE A 53 -18.62 -33.12 12.91
CA ILE A 53 -17.53 -34.05 12.59
C ILE A 53 -16.21 -33.54 13.17
N PHE A 54 -15.95 -32.23 13.13
CA PHE A 54 -14.74 -31.63 13.70
C PHE A 54 -14.76 -31.56 15.23
N GLU A 55 -15.91 -31.30 15.85
CA GLU A 55 -16.10 -31.29 17.31
C GLU A 55 -16.01 -32.68 17.93
N VAL A 56 -16.62 -33.70 17.29
CA VAL A 56 -16.51 -35.11 17.73
C VAL A 56 -15.04 -35.58 17.72
N ARG A 57 -14.18 -34.92 16.94
CA ARG A 57 -12.74 -35.22 16.86
C ARG A 57 -11.86 -34.39 17.80
N GLN A 58 -12.39 -33.35 18.45
CA GLN A 58 -11.72 -32.61 19.53
C GLN A 58 -12.08 -33.16 20.93
N GLY A 59 -12.45 -34.43 21.03
CA GLY A 59 -12.57 -35.13 22.30
C GLY A 59 -11.21 -35.47 22.92
N LYS A 60 -10.82 -34.69 23.94
CA LYS A 60 -9.95 -35.00 25.09
C LYS A 60 -8.88 -36.10 24.93
N GLY A 61 -7.62 -35.66 24.90
CA GLY A 61 -6.57 -36.20 25.78
C GLY A 61 -5.99 -37.59 25.48
N ALA A 62 -5.47 -37.82 24.28
CA ALA A 62 -4.55 -38.94 24.03
C ALA A 62 -3.26 -38.46 23.34
N PRO A 63 -2.08 -38.98 23.72
CA PRO A 63 -0.82 -38.56 23.13
C PRO A 63 -0.74 -39.05 21.67
N ARG A 64 -0.80 -38.12 20.71
CA ARG A 64 -0.74 -38.39 19.28
C ARG A 64 0.66 -38.90 18.90
N SER A 65 0.78 -40.17 18.50
CA SER A 65 2.07 -40.75 18.14
C SER A 65 2.24 -41.09 16.65
N ARG A 66 1.29 -40.82 15.75
CA ARG A 66 1.46 -40.99 14.28
C ARG A 66 0.57 -40.05 13.47
N PHE A 67 1.09 -39.60 12.32
CA PHE A 67 0.35 -38.88 11.28
C PHE A 67 -0.78 -39.74 10.70
N GLU A 68 -2.00 -39.21 10.64
CA GLU A 68 -3.16 -39.85 10.04
C GLU A 68 -3.49 -39.18 8.70
N MET A 69 -4.07 -39.92 7.74
CA MET A 69 -4.46 -39.37 6.42
C MET A 69 -5.39 -38.14 6.54
N SER A 70 -6.19 -38.09 7.60
CA SER A 70 -7.06 -36.95 7.90
C SER A 70 -6.33 -35.66 8.30
N ASP A 71 -5.08 -35.73 8.75
CA ASP A 71 -4.29 -34.55 9.07
C ASP A 71 -4.00 -33.71 7.81
N ILE A 72 -4.10 -34.31 6.62
CA ILE A 72 -4.05 -33.60 5.33
C ILE A 72 -5.14 -32.51 5.28
N PHE A 73 -6.35 -32.79 5.77
CA PHE A 73 -7.43 -31.79 5.79
C PHE A 73 -7.09 -30.60 6.69
N TYR A 74 -6.36 -30.81 7.78
CA TYR A 74 -5.86 -29.72 8.60
C TYR A 74 -4.90 -28.84 7.79
N PHE A 75 -3.90 -29.41 7.12
CA PHE A 75 -2.95 -28.62 6.31
C PHE A 75 -3.61 -27.93 5.12
N CYS A 76 -4.52 -28.60 4.41
CA CYS A 76 -5.30 -27.99 3.34
C CYS A 76 -6.14 -26.82 3.86
N ARG A 77 -6.84 -27.01 5.00
CA ARG A 77 -7.60 -25.95 5.65
C ARG A 77 -6.69 -24.78 6.04
N ARG A 78 -5.55 -25.04 6.69
CA ARG A 78 -4.57 -24.00 7.05
C ARG A 78 -4.04 -23.25 5.83
N GLY A 79 -3.81 -23.95 4.71
CA GLY A 79 -3.40 -23.33 3.45
C GLY A 79 -4.47 -22.40 2.88
N VAL A 80 -5.73 -22.84 2.85
CA VAL A 80 -6.86 -22.03 2.39
C VAL A 80 -7.11 -20.83 3.31
N GLU A 81 -7.10 -21.05 4.64
CA GLU A 81 -7.16 -19.97 5.65
C GLU A 81 -6.05 -18.94 5.40
N SER A 82 -4.81 -19.38 5.16
CA SER A 82 -3.68 -18.46 4.93
C SER A 82 -3.84 -17.61 3.65
N ILE A 83 -4.54 -18.11 2.63
CA ILE A 83 -4.84 -17.34 1.41
C ILE A 83 -5.99 -16.36 1.66
N MET A 84 -7.04 -16.83 2.35
CA MET A 84 -8.23 -16.03 2.66
C MET A 84 -7.87 -14.87 3.59
N ASP A 85 -7.10 -15.17 4.63
CA ASP A 85 -6.65 -14.26 5.69
C ASP A 85 -5.35 -13.53 5.32
N ASP A 86 -5.00 -13.47 4.03
CA ASP A 86 -3.85 -12.69 3.59
C ASP A 86 -4.14 -11.19 3.75
N GLU A 87 -3.67 -10.63 4.86
CA GLU A 87 -3.79 -9.21 5.20
C GLU A 87 -2.66 -8.36 4.64
N VAL A 88 -1.59 -8.97 4.12
CA VAL A 88 -0.32 -8.29 3.80
C VAL A 88 -0.15 -8.12 2.29
N THR A 89 -0.24 -9.19 1.50
CA THR A 89 0.12 -9.08 0.07
C THR A 89 -0.91 -8.24 -0.70
N LYS A 90 -2.18 -8.28 -0.27
CA LYS A 90 -3.25 -7.43 -0.81
C LYS A 90 -2.94 -5.94 -0.69
N ARG A 91 -2.09 -5.53 0.26
CA ARG A 91 -1.67 -4.14 0.46
C ARG A 91 -0.65 -3.64 -0.56
N PHE A 92 -0.09 -4.55 -1.37
CA PHE A 92 0.84 -4.22 -2.46
C PHE A 92 0.15 -4.15 -3.82
N SER A 93 -1.18 -4.26 -3.85
CA SER A 93 -2.03 -4.12 -5.03
C SER A 93 -2.95 -2.91 -4.88
N ALA A 94 -3.45 -2.38 -6.00
CA ALA A 94 -4.43 -1.31 -5.95
C ALA A 94 -5.68 -1.74 -5.15
N GLU A 95 -6.27 -0.80 -4.42
CA GLU A 95 -7.52 -1.05 -3.69
C GLU A 95 -8.65 -1.36 -4.68
N GLU A 96 -9.37 -2.46 -4.44
CA GLU A 96 -10.55 -2.80 -5.22
C GLU A 96 -11.74 -1.97 -4.74
N LEU A 97 -12.37 -1.26 -5.67
CA LEU A 97 -13.54 -0.43 -5.38
C LEU A 97 -14.83 -1.25 -5.49
N GLU A 98 -15.75 -1.03 -4.55
CA GLU A 98 -17.12 -1.58 -4.63
C GLU A 98 -17.90 -1.03 -5.83
N SER A 99 -17.64 0.22 -6.20
CA SER A 99 -18.33 0.92 -7.30
C SER A 99 -17.36 1.37 -8.39
N TRP A 100 -17.74 1.18 -9.65
CA TRP A 100 -16.93 1.64 -10.78
C TRP A 100 -16.94 3.17 -10.92
N ASN A 101 -15.74 3.77 -10.92
CA ASN A 101 -15.53 5.21 -11.05
C ASN A 101 -15.30 5.68 -12.51
N LEU A 102 -15.72 4.90 -13.51
CA LEU A 102 -15.48 5.17 -14.94
C LEU A 102 -13.99 5.12 -15.37
N LEU A 103 -13.08 4.63 -14.53
CA LEU A 103 -11.72 4.30 -14.90
C LEU A 103 -11.62 2.79 -15.16
N THR A 104 -11.32 2.39 -16.39
CA THR A 104 -11.19 0.97 -16.79
C THR A 104 -10.14 0.23 -15.98
N ARG A 105 -9.04 0.91 -15.62
CA ARG A 105 -7.93 0.36 -14.82
C ARG A 105 -8.22 0.11 -13.33
N SER A 106 -9.40 0.51 -12.85
CA SER A 106 -9.84 0.26 -11.46
C SER A 106 -10.97 -0.78 -11.40
N ASN A 107 -11.17 -1.50 -12.50
CA ASN A 107 -12.28 -2.40 -12.67
C ASN A 107 -11.78 -3.76 -13.17
N TYR A 108 -11.80 -4.76 -12.29
CA TYR A 108 -11.34 -6.11 -12.60
C TYR A 108 -12.50 -7.09 -12.90
N ASN A 109 -13.75 -6.76 -12.53
CA ASN A 109 -14.87 -7.71 -12.50
C ASN A 109 -16.19 -7.26 -13.16
N PHE A 110 -16.31 -6.04 -13.70
CA PHE A 110 -17.56 -5.62 -14.37
C PHE A 110 -17.61 -6.11 -15.82
N GLN A 111 -18.37 -7.20 -16.04
CA GLN A 111 -18.55 -7.78 -17.37
C GLN A 111 -19.73 -7.18 -18.17
N HIS A 112 -20.65 -6.46 -17.52
CA HIS A 112 -21.78 -5.79 -18.19
C HIS A 112 -21.90 -4.33 -17.78
N ILE A 113 -21.59 -3.44 -18.72
CA ILE A 113 -21.79 -1.99 -18.59
C ILE A 113 -23.05 -1.64 -19.38
N SER A 114 -24.05 -1.02 -18.73
CA SER A 114 -25.25 -0.54 -19.42
C SER A 114 -24.90 0.50 -20.48
N LEU A 115 -25.70 0.61 -21.56
CA LEU A 115 -25.45 1.60 -22.63
C LEU A 115 -25.29 3.03 -22.08
N ARG A 116 -26.10 3.42 -21.09
CA ARG A 116 -26.00 4.73 -20.42
C ARG A 116 -24.62 4.94 -19.79
N LEU A 117 -24.11 3.91 -19.10
CA LEU A 117 -22.82 3.98 -18.42
C LEU A 117 -21.65 3.94 -19.42
N THR A 118 -21.80 3.22 -20.55
CA THR A 118 -20.84 3.24 -21.67
C THR A 118 -20.75 4.63 -22.31
N VAL A 119 -21.88 5.31 -22.52
CA VAL A 119 -21.89 6.69 -23.05
C VAL A 119 -21.21 7.65 -22.07
N LEU A 120 -21.52 7.58 -20.78
CA LEU A 120 -20.86 8.39 -19.74
C LEU A 120 -19.35 8.11 -19.67
N TRP A 121 -18.96 6.85 -19.78
CA TRP A 121 -17.56 6.46 -19.84
C TRP A 121 -16.86 7.05 -21.07
N GLY A 122 -17.48 6.95 -22.25
CA GLY A 122 -16.93 7.49 -23.51
C GLY A 122 -16.73 9.01 -23.43
N LEU A 123 -17.74 9.74 -22.93
CA LEU A 123 -17.63 11.17 -22.64
C LEU A 123 -16.48 11.46 -21.65
N GLY A 124 -16.38 10.65 -20.59
CA GLY A 124 -15.30 10.74 -19.61
C GLY A 124 -13.92 10.50 -20.21
N VAL A 125 -13.78 9.60 -21.19
CA VAL A 125 -12.52 9.41 -21.93
C VAL A 125 -12.19 10.65 -22.74
N VAL A 126 -13.15 11.22 -23.48
CA VAL A 126 -12.93 12.45 -24.26
C VAL A 126 -12.51 13.61 -23.36
N ILE A 127 -13.19 13.81 -22.23
CA ILE A 127 -12.84 14.87 -21.26
C ILE A 127 -11.43 14.64 -20.67
N ARG A 128 -11.15 13.43 -20.19
CA ARG A 128 -9.89 13.14 -19.49
C ARG A 128 -8.68 13.20 -20.42
N TYR A 129 -8.77 12.63 -21.62
CA TYR A 129 -7.62 12.54 -22.52
C TYR A 129 -7.54 13.68 -23.53
N GLY A 130 -8.67 14.25 -23.95
CA GLY A 130 -8.72 15.37 -24.89
C GLY A 130 -8.45 16.73 -24.26
N PHE A 131 -8.84 16.93 -22.99
CA PHE A 131 -8.76 18.25 -22.33
C PHE A 131 -7.92 18.22 -21.05
N LEU A 132 -8.26 17.36 -20.09
CA LEU A 132 -7.60 17.37 -18.78
C LEU A 132 -6.13 16.95 -18.86
N LEU A 133 -5.82 15.85 -19.55
CA LEU A 133 -4.46 15.33 -19.61
C LEU A 133 -3.48 16.32 -20.29
N PRO A 134 -3.77 16.91 -21.47
CA PRO A 134 -2.89 17.92 -22.07
C PRO A 134 -2.64 19.11 -21.14
N LEU A 135 -3.71 19.66 -20.55
CA LEU A 135 -3.62 20.77 -19.59
C LEU A 135 -2.73 20.42 -18.40
N ARG A 136 -2.94 19.24 -17.82
CA ARG A 136 -2.19 18.74 -16.66
C ARG A 136 -0.73 18.49 -16.99
N VAL A 137 -0.44 17.92 -18.16
CA VAL A 137 0.94 17.74 -18.66
C VAL A 137 1.63 19.09 -18.81
N THR A 138 0.96 20.09 -19.40
CA THR A 138 1.50 21.46 -19.49
C THR A 138 1.80 22.04 -18.11
N LEU A 139 0.85 21.96 -17.16
CA LEU A 139 1.06 22.43 -15.79
C LEU A 139 2.21 21.72 -15.09
N ALA A 140 2.37 20.40 -15.28
CA ALA A 140 3.46 19.63 -14.70
C ALA A 140 4.82 20.09 -15.25
N PHE A 141 4.95 20.26 -16.58
CA PHE A 141 6.17 20.77 -17.19
C PHE A 141 6.48 22.20 -16.75
N THR A 142 5.48 23.08 -16.67
CA THR A 142 5.66 24.44 -16.16
C THR A 142 6.10 24.43 -14.70
N GLY A 143 5.42 23.67 -13.82
CA GLY A 143 5.75 23.59 -12.41
C GLY A 143 7.15 23.05 -12.14
N VAL A 144 7.53 21.96 -12.80
CA VAL A 144 8.89 21.37 -12.68
C VAL A 144 9.95 22.27 -13.32
N GLY A 145 9.67 22.84 -14.49
CA GLY A 145 10.58 23.75 -15.17
C GLY A 145 10.88 25.00 -14.34
N LEU A 146 9.84 25.65 -13.81
CA LEU A 146 9.99 26.77 -12.89
C LEU A 146 10.75 26.39 -11.63
N LEU A 147 10.47 25.21 -11.05
CA LEU A 147 11.21 24.72 -9.88
C LEU A 147 12.71 24.65 -10.18
N VAL A 148 13.10 24.01 -11.28
CA VAL A 148 14.51 23.84 -11.66
C VAL A 148 15.19 25.19 -11.92
N VAL A 149 14.54 26.07 -12.70
CA VAL A 149 15.10 27.37 -13.08
C VAL A 149 15.23 28.28 -11.86
N LEU A 150 14.15 28.47 -11.11
CA LEU A 150 14.12 29.44 -10.00
C LEU A 150 14.99 28.98 -8.83
N THR A 151 15.02 27.68 -8.49
CA THR A 151 15.93 27.18 -7.44
C THR A 151 17.39 27.28 -7.85
N SER A 152 17.70 27.13 -9.14
CA SER A 152 19.05 27.37 -9.65
C SER A 152 19.45 28.84 -9.54
N ILE A 153 18.54 29.77 -9.84
CA ILE A 153 18.76 31.22 -9.69
C ILE A 153 18.98 31.58 -8.21
N ILE A 154 18.12 31.08 -7.31
CA ILE A 154 18.25 31.28 -5.85
C ILE A 154 19.57 30.72 -5.32
N GLY A 155 20.09 29.67 -5.96
CA GLY A 155 21.39 29.09 -5.64
C GLY A 155 22.56 30.07 -5.65
N PHE A 156 22.49 31.13 -6.47
CA PHE A 156 23.52 32.18 -6.54
C PHE A 156 23.44 33.19 -5.38
N LEU A 157 22.36 33.19 -4.59
CA LEU A 157 22.25 34.05 -3.43
C LEU A 157 23.11 33.52 -2.27
N PRO A 158 23.72 34.42 -1.47
CA PRO A 158 24.43 34.02 -0.26
C PRO A 158 23.48 33.37 0.75
N ASN A 159 23.99 32.42 1.53
CA ASN A 159 23.20 31.77 2.57
C ASN A 159 22.78 32.80 3.62
N GLY A 160 21.47 32.86 3.90
CA GLY A 160 20.90 33.84 4.80
C GLY A 160 19.39 33.91 4.71
N ARG A 161 18.80 34.84 5.48
CA ARG A 161 17.34 34.97 5.61
C ARG A 161 16.63 35.19 4.27
N THR A 162 17.18 36.03 3.39
CA THR A 162 16.59 36.33 2.08
C THR A 162 16.54 35.11 1.17
N LYS A 163 17.64 34.33 1.10
CA LYS A 163 17.70 33.09 0.33
C LYS A 163 16.67 32.09 0.84
N ASN A 164 16.58 31.91 2.15
CA ASN A 164 15.64 30.97 2.77
C ASN A 164 14.19 31.37 2.49
N PHE A 165 13.84 32.65 2.69
CA PHE A 165 12.50 33.16 2.43
C PHE A 165 12.10 32.97 0.96
N LEU A 166 12.97 33.36 0.02
CA LEU A 166 12.68 33.24 -1.40
C LEU A 166 12.59 31.77 -1.84
N SER A 167 13.49 30.93 -1.32
CA SER A 167 13.47 29.49 -1.53
C SER A 167 12.14 28.88 -1.09
N GLU A 168 11.66 29.21 0.10
CA GLU A 168 10.39 28.71 0.62
C GLU A 168 9.20 29.13 -0.28
N LYS A 169 9.14 30.41 -0.68
CA LYS A 169 8.07 30.90 -1.56
C LYS A 169 8.08 30.25 -2.94
N VAL A 170 9.26 30.09 -3.55
CA VAL A 170 9.40 29.44 -4.85
C VAL A 170 9.03 27.97 -4.78
N HIS A 171 9.49 27.24 -3.77
CA HIS A 171 9.14 25.83 -3.59
C HIS A 171 7.63 25.68 -3.41
N LEU A 172 7.00 26.42 -2.49
CA LEU A 172 5.54 26.38 -2.28
C LEU A 172 4.77 26.67 -3.57
N MET A 173 5.15 27.71 -4.31
CA MET A 173 4.50 28.04 -5.59
C MET A 173 4.60 26.87 -6.58
N CYS A 174 5.80 26.33 -6.79
CA CYS A 174 6.03 25.25 -7.76
C CYS A 174 5.31 23.96 -7.34
N TYR A 175 5.36 23.58 -6.07
CA TYR A 175 4.63 22.41 -5.57
C TYR A 175 3.12 22.57 -5.73
N ARG A 176 2.58 23.75 -5.44
CA ARG A 176 1.16 24.06 -5.65
C ARG A 176 0.76 24.03 -7.14
N ILE A 177 1.66 24.34 -8.06
CA ILE A 177 1.42 24.15 -9.51
C ILE A 177 1.43 22.64 -9.84
N CYS A 178 2.42 21.89 -9.35
CA CYS A 178 2.50 20.44 -9.57
C CYS A 178 1.29 19.68 -9.00
N VAL A 179 0.77 20.09 -7.84
CA VAL A 179 -0.44 19.52 -7.25
C VAL A 179 -1.69 19.85 -8.09
N ARG A 180 -1.77 21.06 -8.67
CA ARG A 180 -2.84 21.41 -9.63
C ARG A 180 -2.75 20.60 -10.93
N ALA A 181 -1.54 20.21 -11.36
CA ALA A 181 -1.36 19.28 -12.48
C ALA A 181 -1.96 17.88 -12.20
N LEU A 182 -2.19 17.52 -10.93
CA LEU A 182 -2.91 16.30 -10.57
C LEU A 182 -4.41 16.52 -10.34
N THR A 183 -4.88 17.77 -10.43
CA THR A 183 -6.18 18.20 -9.91
C THR A 183 -6.37 17.67 -8.49
N ALA A 184 -5.34 17.85 -7.66
CA ALA A 184 -5.45 17.39 -6.29
C ALA A 184 -6.37 18.32 -5.49
N ILE A 185 -7.31 17.73 -4.77
CA ILE A 185 -8.16 18.42 -3.81
C ILE A 185 -7.73 17.92 -2.44
N ILE A 186 -7.09 18.80 -1.68
CA ILE A 186 -6.45 18.44 -0.41
C ILE A 186 -7.16 19.19 0.71
N THR A 187 -7.65 18.45 1.69
CA THR A 187 -8.18 19.02 2.93
C THR A 187 -7.13 18.89 4.02
N TYR A 188 -6.65 20.02 4.52
CA TYR A 188 -5.68 20.05 5.62
C TYR A 188 -6.41 20.25 6.94
N HIS A 189 -6.09 19.41 7.91
CA HIS A 189 -6.66 19.43 9.26
C HIS A 189 -5.57 19.75 10.28
N ASP A 190 -5.95 20.46 11.34
CA ASP A 190 -5.12 20.68 12.54
C ASP A 190 -3.76 21.37 12.23
N SER A 191 -3.83 22.43 11.42
CA SER A 191 -2.64 23.16 10.91
C SER A 191 -1.73 23.74 12.00
N GLU A 192 -2.20 23.89 13.23
CA GLU A 192 -1.40 24.27 14.40
C GLU A 192 -0.30 23.25 14.73
N ASN A 193 -0.47 21.99 14.35
CA ASN A 193 0.47 20.90 14.58
C ASN A 193 1.47 20.71 13.43
N LYS A 194 1.54 21.67 12.49
CA LYS A 194 2.47 21.58 11.36
C LYS A 194 3.92 21.37 11.81
N PRO A 195 4.70 20.55 11.06
CA PRO A 195 6.10 20.31 11.37
C PRO A 195 6.92 21.59 11.44
N LYS A 196 7.74 21.70 12.48
CA LYS A 196 8.62 22.87 12.73
C LYS A 196 10.08 22.50 12.53
N ASN A 197 10.89 23.51 12.21
CA ASN A 197 12.34 23.35 12.04
C ASN A 197 12.98 22.62 13.22
N GLY A 198 13.95 21.76 12.90
CA GLY A 198 14.61 20.92 13.89
C GLY A 198 13.75 19.80 14.47
N GLY A 199 12.75 19.34 13.73
CA GLY A 199 12.05 18.09 13.96
C GLY A 199 11.87 17.28 12.67
N ILE A 200 11.21 16.13 12.79
CA ILE A 200 11.01 15.17 11.70
C ILE A 200 9.52 14.98 11.46
N CYS A 201 9.05 15.34 10.28
CA CYS A 201 7.73 14.98 9.77
C CYS A 201 7.71 13.51 9.35
N VAL A 202 6.81 12.73 9.94
CA VAL A 202 6.62 11.31 9.64
C VAL A 202 5.23 11.10 9.08
N ALA A 203 5.11 10.50 7.91
CA ALA A 203 3.82 10.20 7.28
C ALA A 203 3.73 8.75 6.78
N ASN A 204 2.50 8.22 6.68
CA ASN A 204 2.23 7.01 5.90
C ASN A 204 2.49 7.27 4.40
N HIS A 205 2.84 6.23 3.65
CA HIS A 205 3.36 6.36 2.29
C HIS A 205 2.61 5.51 1.27
N THR A 206 1.83 6.18 0.44
CA THR A 206 1.07 5.56 -0.65
C THR A 206 1.73 5.81 -2.00
N SER A 207 2.44 6.91 -2.16
CA SER A 207 2.88 7.37 -3.46
C SER A 207 4.03 8.38 -3.44
N PRO A 208 4.87 8.46 -4.48
CA PRO A 208 5.83 9.55 -4.62
C PRO A 208 5.20 10.95 -4.61
N ILE A 209 3.92 11.05 -5.00
CA ILE A 209 3.20 12.35 -4.98
C ILE A 209 2.87 12.81 -3.55
N ASP A 210 2.97 11.94 -2.53
CA ASP A 210 2.80 12.32 -1.12
C ASP A 210 3.74 13.48 -0.75
N VAL A 211 4.94 13.49 -1.33
CA VAL A 211 5.93 14.57 -1.16
C VAL A 211 5.36 15.91 -1.59
N ILE A 212 4.78 16.00 -2.80
CA ILE A 212 4.28 17.28 -3.32
C ILE A 212 2.94 17.67 -2.68
N ILE A 213 2.14 16.69 -2.23
CA ILE A 213 0.91 16.94 -1.46
C ILE A 213 1.25 17.63 -0.15
N LEU A 214 2.18 17.06 0.63
CA LEU A 214 2.62 17.70 1.87
C LEU A 214 3.36 19.02 1.59
N ALA A 215 4.25 19.02 0.60
CA ALA A 215 5.09 20.19 0.30
C ALA A 215 4.33 21.38 -0.30
N SER A 216 3.05 21.20 -0.66
CA SER A 216 2.20 22.30 -1.13
C SER A 216 1.61 23.16 0.00
N ASP A 217 1.72 22.70 1.25
CA ASP A 217 1.21 23.39 2.46
C ASP A 217 2.29 23.65 3.54
N GLY A 218 3.53 23.23 3.28
CA GLY A 218 4.73 23.54 4.06
C GLY A 218 6.01 23.16 3.30
N CYS A 219 7.17 23.66 3.68
CA CYS A 219 8.43 23.25 3.05
C CYS A 219 9.19 22.25 3.92
N TYR A 220 9.81 21.27 3.26
CA TYR A 220 10.52 20.16 3.93
C TYR A 220 11.89 19.93 3.32
N ALA A 221 12.86 19.58 4.17
CA ALA A 221 14.04 18.88 3.71
C ALA A 221 13.66 17.43 3.40
N MET A 222 14.07 16.93 2.25
CA MET A 222 13.68 15.58 1.81
C MET A 222 14.87 14.65 2.02
N VAL A 223 14.56 13.39 2.29
CA VAL A 223 15.55 12.32 2.38
C VAL A 223 15.33 11.33 1.26
N GLY A 224 16.37 10.99 0.52
CA GLY A 224 16.24 9.96 -0.51
C GLY A 224 17.56 9.52 -1.13
N GLN A 225 17.47 8.59 -2.07
CA GLN A 225 18.62 8.16 -2.84
C GLN A 225 18.92 9.17 -3.96
N ILE A 226 20.19 9.31 -4.33
CA ILE A 226 20.59 10.04 -5.55
C ILE A 226 20.11 9.27 -6.79
N HIS A 227 19.53 9.99 -7.74
CA HIS A 227 19.07 9.47 -9.03
C HIS A 227 19.80 10.15 -10.19
N GLY A 228 19.90 9.44 -11.33
CA GLY A 228 20.34 10.01 -12.60
C GLY A 228 19.21 10.64 -13.42
N GLY A 229 19.50 11.03 -14.65
CA GLY A 229 18.52 11.55 -15.61
C GLY A 229 17.78 12.80 -15.12
N LEU A 230 16.51 12.93 -15.50
CA LEU A 230 15.67 14.08 -15.14
C LEU A 230 15.53 14.26 -13.62
N MET A 231 15.34 13.16 -12.88
CA MET A 231 15.25 13.22 -11.42
C MET A 231 16.54 13.74 -10.78
N GLY A 232 17.70 13.37 -11.32
CA GLY A 232 18.99 13.91 -10.89
C GLY A 232 19.13 15.41 -11.14
N VAL A 233 18.62 15.92 -12.27
CA VAL A 233 18.60 17.37 -12.56
C VAL A 233 17.73 18.10 -11.54
N ILE A 234 16.54 17.58 -11.27
CA ILE A 234 15.62 18.14 -10.27
C ILE A 234 16.30 18.15 -8.89
N GLN A 235 16.81 17.01 -8.42
CA GLN A 235 17.51 16.91 -7.12
C GLN A 235 18.67 17.91 -7.01
N LYS A 236 19.52 18.02 -8.04
CA LYS A 236 20.65 18.96 -8.07
C LYS A 236 20.19 20.42 -8.02
N SER A 237 19.09 20.77 -8.70
CA SER A 237 18.56 22.13 -8.67
C SER A 237 18.01 22.51 -7.29
N MET A 238 17.26 21.60 -6.66
CA MET A 238 16.62 21.84 -5.37
C MET A 238 17.65 22.03 -4.24
N VAL A 239 18.74 21.24 -4.25
CA VAL A 239 19.82 21.34 -3.23
C VAL A 239 20.49 22.71 -3.21
N LYS A 240 20.52 23.42 -4.34
CA LYS A 240 21.09 24.78 -4.40
C LYS A 240 20.30 25.78 -3.57
N ALA A 241 19.00 25.57 -3.44
CA ALA A 241 18.08 26.47 -2.76
C ALA A 241 17.69 26.00 -1.34
N CYS A 242 17.72 24.69 -1.07
CA CYS A 242 17.37 24.11 0.22
C CYS A 242 18.25 22.88 0.52
N PRO A 243 18.77 22.70 1.75
CA PRO A 243 19.65 21.58 2.09
C PRO A 243 18.86 20.25 2.24
N HIS A 244 18.45 19.65 1.12
CA HIS A 244 17.91 18.29 1.09
C HIS A 244 19.03 17.25 1.32
N ILE A 245 18.68 16.10 1.89
CA ILE A 245 19.61 15.04 2.26
C ILE A 245 19.51 13.91 1.23
N TRP A 246 20.52 13.79 0.36
CA TRP A 246 20.59 12.71 -0.61
C TRP A 246 21.73 11.76 -0.29
N PHE A 247 21.44 10.46 -0.35
CA PHE A 247 22.41 9.40 -0.08
C PHE A 247 22.78 8.65 -1.35
N GLU A 248 24.05 8.28 -1.46
CA GLU A 248 24.47 7.27 -2.43
C GLU A 248 23.97 5.88 -2.01
N ARG A 249 23.76 4.99 -3.00
CA ARG A 249 23.24 3.65 -2.73
C ARG A 249 24.15 2.83 -1.80
N SER A 250 25.45 3.08 -1.80
CA SER A 250 26.44 2.52 -0.88
C SER A 250 26.24 3.04 0.55
N GLU A 251 26.08 4.36 0.71
CA GLU A 251 25.93 5.04 1.99
C GLU A 251 24.66 4.64 2.74
N VAL A 252 23.55 4.35 2.02
CA VAL A 252 22.28 3.93 2.66
C VAL A 252 22.45 2.65 3.50
N LYS A 253 23.47 1.83 3.22
CA LYS A 253 23.77 0.63 4.01
C LYS A 253 24.43 0.97 5.35
N ASP A 254 25.10 2.10 5.46
CA ASP A 254 25.73 2.57 6.69
C ASP A 254 24.71 3.32 7.55
N ARG A 255 24.12 2.58 8.49
CA ARG A 255 23.12 3.13 9.43
C ARG A 255 23.68 4.25 10.30
N HIS A 256 24.96 4.19 10.66
CA HIS A 256 25.58 5.18 11.53
C HIS A 256 25.76 6.50 10.78
N LEU A 257 26.23 6.45 9.53
CA LEU A 257 26.33 7.63 8.67
C LEU A 257 24.97 8.29 8.44
N VAL A 258 23.94 7.49 8.15
CA VAL A 258 22.56 7.99 7.96
C VAL A 258 22.05 8.67 9.22
N ALA A 259 22.16 8.02 10.38
CA ALA A 259 21.71 8.58 11.66
C ALA A 259 22.44 9.89 11.99
N LYS A 260 23.76 9.94 11.78
CA LYS A 260 24.57 11.15 12.01
C LYS A 260 24.12 12.32 11.14
N ARG A 261 23.97 12.12 9.82
CA ARG A 261 23.53 13.20 8.90
C ARG A 261 22.14 13.72 9.24
N LEU A 262 21.24 12.84 9.69
CA LEU A 262 19.91 13.26 10.13
C LEU A 262 19.97 14.04 11.45
N SER A 263 20.80 13.63 12.41
CA SER A 263 21.03 14.37 13.67
C SER A 263 21.58 15.76 13.41
N ASP A 264 22.68 15.86 12.63
CA ASP A 264 23.33 17.12 12.28
C ASP A 264 22.37 18.10 11.57
N HIS A 265 21.40 17.57 10.80
CA HIS A 265 20.38 18.39 10.15
C HIS A 265 19.32 18.90 11.13
N VAL A 266 18.85 18.04 12.04
CA VAL A 266 17.84 18.37 13.05
C VAL A 266 18.37 19.36 14.10
N GLU A 267 19.65 19.28 14.43
CA GLU A 267 20.31 20.20 15.37
C GLU A 267 20.36 21.64 14.83
N ASP A 268 20.51 21.80 13.51
CA ASP A 268 20.47 23.10 12.86
C ASP A 268 19.02 23.60 12.65
N LYS A 269 18.53 24.40 13.60
CA LYS A 269 17.17 24.97 13.59
C LYS A 269 16.92 25.96 12.46
N THR A 270 17.94 26.34 11.68
CA THR A 270 17.75 27.17 10.47
C THR A 270 17.29 26.35 9.27
N LYS A 271 17.46 25.02 9.32
CA LYS A 271 17.04 24.09 8.27
C LYS A 271 15.57 23.68 8.44
N LEU A 272 14.93 23.43 7.31
CA LEU A 272 13.55 22.94 7.25
C LEU A 272 13.41 21.58 7.95
N PRO A 273 12.20 21.26 8.49
CA PRO A 273 11.92 19.94 9.03
C PRO A 273 12.17 18.85 8.00
N ILE A 274 12.65 17.70 8.46
CA ILE A 274 12.90 16.56 7.59
C ILE A 274 11.58 15.84 7.32
N LEU A 275 11.27 15.53 6.06
CA LEU A 275 10.15 14.65 5.69
C LEU A 275 10.65 13.22 5.47
N ILE A 276 10.10 12.27 6.24
CA ILE A 276 10.42 10.85 6.16
C ILE A 276 9.14 10.01 6.06
N PHE A 277 9.20 9.00 5.21
CA PHE A 277 8.19 7.95 5.05
C PHE A 277 8.75 6.63 5.58
N PRO A 278 8.64 6.35 6.89
CA PRO A 278 9.38 5.28 7.54
C PRO A 278 8.90 3.86 7.17
N GLU A 279 7.82 3.71 6.40
CA GLU A 279 7.44 2.42 5.80
C GLU A 279 8.51 1.88 4.84
N GLY A 280 9.31 2.78 4.23
CA GLY A 280 10.38 2.44 3.30
C GLY A 280 9.91 1.92 1.93
N THR A 281 8.60 1.92 1.68
CA THR A 281 7.99 1.55 0.39
C THR A 281 6.61 2.21 0.28
N CYS A 282 6.11 2.36 -0.94
CA CYS A 282 4.72 2.73 -1.17
C CYS A 282 3.83 1.48 -1.03
N ILE A 283 2.71 1.62 -0.32
CA ILE A 283 1.64 0.62 -0.21
C ILE A 283 0.28 1.23 -0.55
N ASN A 284 -0.75 0.40 -0.73
CA ASN A 284 -2.09 0.94 -0.91
C ASN A 284 -2.59 1.61 0.39
N ASN A 285 -3.48 2.59 0.24
CA ASN A 285 -3.86 3.50 1.31
C ASN A 285 -4.93 2.93 2.26
N THR A 286 -4.87 1.62 2.51
CA THR A 286 -5.79 0.87 3.38
C THR A 286 -5.15 0.45 4.71
N SER A 287 -3.83 0.51 4.78
CA SER A 287 -3.03 0.11 5.94
C SER A 287 -1.80 0.99 6.11
N VAL A 288 -1.09 0.82 7.23
CA VAL A 288 0.26 1.36 7.45
C VAL A 288 1.18 0.20 7.79
N MET A 289 2.31 0.08 7.10
CA MET A 289 3.31 -0.97 7.38
C MET A 289 4.15 -0.64 8.62
N MET A 290 4.90 -1.62 9.08
CA MET A 290 5.90 -1.42 10.13
C MET A 290 6.85 -0.27 9.78
N PHE A 291 6.97 0.69 10.70
CA PHE A 291 7.92 1.78 10.58
C PHE A 291 9.34 1.32 10.88
N LYS A 292 10.29 1.71 10.04
CA LYS A 292 11.72 1.49 10.28
C LYS A 292 12.16 2.40 11.43
N LYS A 293 12.82 1.82 12.44
CA LYS A 293 13.25 2.53 13.66
C LYS A 293 14.30 3.62 13.47
N GLY A 294 15.02 3.66 12.34
CA GLY A 294 16.20 4.52 12.17
C GLY A 294 15.94 6.02 12.39
N SER A 295 14.80 6.55 11.91
CA SER A 295 14.42 7.96 12.15
C SER A 295 14.01 8.24 13.60
N PHE A 296 13.67 7.21 14.38
CA PHE A 296 13.23 7.31 15.77
C PHE A 296 14.38 7.16 16.77
N GLU A 297 15.58 6.79 16.30
CA GLU A 297 16.80 6.72 17.12
C GLU A 297 17.44 8.11 17.37
N ILE A 298 17.11 9.11 16.55
CA ILE A 298 17.71 10.47 16.60
C ILE A 298 17.29 11.24 17.87
N GLY A 299 16.17 10.88 18.51
CA GLY A 299 15.70 11.53 19.73
C GLY A 299 15.06 12.92 19.55
N SER A 300 14.77 13.32 18.30
CA SER A 300 14.12 14.58 17.97
C SER A 300 12.59 14.51 18.04
N THR A 301 11.93 15.66 18.15
CA THR A 301 10.46 15.73 18.04
C THR A 301 10.00 15.23 16.67
N VAL A 302 9.10 14.25 16.69
CA VAL A 302 8.41 13.71 15.53
C VAL A 302 7.06 14.41 15.38
N TYR A 303 6.74 14.82 14.16
CA TYR A 303 5.45 15.39 13.79
C TYR A 303 4.72 14.34 12.93
N PRO A 304 3.78 13.57 13.50
CA PRO A 304 3.06 12.55 12.77
C PRO A 304 2.05 13.20 11.82
N VAL A 305 1.92 12.64 10.63
CA VAL A 305 0.96 13.10 9.61
C VAL A 305 0.26 11.90 9.01
N ALA A 306 -1.07 11.94 8.99
CA ALA A 306 -1.88 10.94 8.31
C ALA A 306 -2.35 11.47 6.96
N ILE A 307 -2.19 10.68 5.90
CA ILE A 307 -2.70 10.96 4.55
C ILE A 307 -3.70 9.88 4.18
N LYS A 308 -4.95 10.27 3.92
CA LYS A 308 -6.01 9.39 3.41
C LYS A 308 -6.48 9.88 2.04
N TYR A 309 -6.30 9.04 1.03
CA TYR A 309 -6.81 9.24 -0.31
C TYR A 309 -8.22 8.70 -0.44
N ASP A 310 -9.02 9.35 -1.29
CA ASP A 310 -10.32 8.88 -1.70
C ASP A 310 -10.20 8.14 -3.06
N PRO A 311 -10.22 6.80 -3.05
CA PRO A 311 -9.96 6.00 -4.24
C PRO A 311 -11.08 6.12 -5.28
N ARG A 312 -12.25 6.70 -4.92
CA ARG A 312 -13.37 6.92 -5.84
C ARG A 312 -13.00 7.85 -7.01
N PHE A 313 -12.08 8.79 -6.82
CA PHE A 313 -11.69 9.75 -7.87
C PHE A 313 -10.44 9.32 -8.65
N GLY A 314 -9.59 8.52 -8.02
CA GLY A 314 -8.35 8.03 -8.60
C GLY A 314 -7.56 7.20 -7.60
N ASP A 315 -6.96 6.12 -8.08
CA ASP A 315 -6.06 5.29 -7.31
C ASP A 315 -4.66 5.92 -7.28
N ALA A 316 -4.25 6.45 -6.12
CA ALA A 316 -2.96 7.10 -5.92
C ALA A 316 -1.80 6.12 -5.67
N PHE A 317 -2.07 4.83 -5.49
CA PHE A 317 -1.05 3.86 -5.14
C PHE A 317 -0.02 3.70 -6.25
N TRP A 318 1.27 3.86 -5.88
CA TRP A 318 2.36 3.56 -6.80
C TRP A 318 2.93 2.15 -6.61
N ASN A 319 2.59 1.26 -7.54
CA ASN A 319 3.27 0.00 -7.69
C ASN A 319 4.50 0.13 -8.61
N SER A 320 5.66 0.38 -7.99
CA SER A 320 6.95 0.49 -8.69
C SER A 320 7.33 -0.75 -9.52
N SER A 321 6.78 -1.93 -9.19
CA SER A 321 7.06 -3.17 -9.93
C SER A 321 6.26 -3.28 -11.22
N GLN A 322 5.15 -2.53 -11.34
CA GLN A 322 4.28 -2.52 -12.52
C GLN A 322 4.50 -1.27 -13.38
N PHE A 323 4.76 -0.11 -12.77
CA PHE A 323 4.80 1.17 -13.47
C PHE A 323 6.07 1.96 -13.15
N GLY A 324 6.77 2.40 -14.21
CA GLY A 324 7.76 3.46 -14.11
C GLY A 324 7.12 4.80 -13.74
N MET A 325 7.92 5.75 -13.23
CA MET A 325 7.43 7.03 -12.69
C MET A 325 6.63 7.85 -13.71
N VAL A 326 7.08 7.94 -14.96
CA VAL A 326 6.37 8.71 -16.00
C VAL A 326 5.00 8.09 -16.32
N SER A 327 4.96 6.77 -16.53
CA SER A 327 3.69 6.04 -16.77
C SER A 327 2.73 6.20 -15.60
N TYR A 328 3.25 6.10 -14.37
CA TYR A 328 2.49 6.35 -13.16
C TYR A 328 1.93 7.78 -13.09
N LEU A 329 2.75 8.81 -13.37
CA LEU A 329 2.29 10.21 -13.36
C LEU A 329 1.24 10.48 -14.45
N LEU A 330 1.39 9.92 -15.66
CA LEU A 330 0.36 9.99 -16.71
C LEU A 330 -0.94 9.30 -16.29
N ARG A 331 -0.84 8.19 -15.55
CA ARG A 331 -2.01 7.53 -14.94
C ARG A 331 -2.69 8.47 -13.95
N MET A 332 -1.95 9.14 -13.06
CA MET A 332 -2.53 10.10 -12.12
C MET A 332 -3.16 11.29 -12.82
N MET A 333 -2.46 11.88 -13.79
CA MET A 333 -2.96 13.02 -14.58
C MET A 333 -4.13 12.64 -15.49
N SER A 334 -4.39 11.36 -15.74
CA SER A 334 -5.59 10.88 -16.45
C SER A 334 -6.69 10.34 -15.53
N SER A 335 -6.54 10.41 -14.20
CA SER A 335 -7.62 10.17 -13.23
C SER A 335 -8.62 11.32 -13.23
N TRP A 336 -9.75 11.20 -12.53
CA TRP A 336 -10.69 12.32 -12.40
C TRP A 336 -10.11 13.45 -11.57
N ALA A 337 -9.63 13.12 -10.38
CA ALA A 337 -8.94 13.99 -9.46
C ALA A 337 -8.12 13.14 -8.48
N ILE A 338 -7.21 13.78 -7.74
CA ILE A 338 -6.54 13.14 -6.60
C ILE A 338 -7.08 13.79 -5.34
N VAL A 339 -8.08 13.17 -4.72
CA VAL A 339 -8.72 13.72 -3.53
C VAL A 339 -8.11 13.08 -2.30
N CYS A 340 -7.67 13.89 -1.34
CA CYS A 340 -7.13 13.38 -0.08
C CYS A 340 -7.34 14.34 1.07
N SER A 341 -7.23 13.80 2.28
CA SER A 341 -7.20 14.54 3.53
C SER A 341 -5.86 14.30 4.22
N VAL A 342 -5.31 15.38 4.77
CA VAL A 342 -4.03 15.42 5.47
C VAL A 342 -4.28 15.93 6.88
N TRP A 343 -3.99 15.11 7.88
CA TRP A 343 -4.08 15.48 9.29
C TRP A 343 -2.69 15.67 9.86
N TYR A 344 -2.43 16.85 10.43
CA TYR A 344 -1.24 17.10 11.23
C TYR A 344 -1.53 16.72 12.69
N LEU A 345 -0.96 15.62 13.17
CA LEU A 345 -1.19 15.16 14.54
C LEU A 345 -0.29 15.91 15.52
N PRO A 346 -0.67 15.97 16.82
CA PRO A 346 0.17 16.58 17.85
C PRO A 346 1.60 16.02 17.84
N PRO A 347 2.61 16.88 18.05
CA PRO A 347 4.00 16.45 18.06
C PRO A 347 4.27 15.44 19.17
N MET A 348 5.09 14.45 18.86
CA MET A 348 5.45 13.36 19.75
C MET A 348 6.96 13.33 19.98
N SER A 349 7.36 13.14 21.23
CA SER A 349 8.74 12.86 21.63
C SER A 349 8.79 11.48 22.30
N ARG A 350 9.97 10.88 22.33
CA ARG A 350 10.19 9.59 23.00
C ARG A 350 9.91 9.75 24.50
N GLU A 351 9.11 8.85 25.04
CA GLU A 351 8.75 8.83 26.47
C GLU A 351 9.89 8.22 27.31
N GLU A 352 9.85 8.43 28.62
CA GLU A 352 10.83 7.85 29.54
C GLU A 352 10.71 6.32 29.55
N GLY A 353 11.83 5.62 29.36
CA GLY A 353 11.86 4.16 29.24
C GLY A 353 11.37 3.60 27.90
N GLU A 354 10.90 4.43 26.97
CA GLU A 354 10.48 4.03 25.63
C GLU A 354 11.70 3.85 24.71
N ASP A 355 11.83 2.69 24.06
CA ASP A 355 12.85 2.47 23.03
C ASP A 355 12.42 3.02 21.65
N ALA A 356 13.34 3.05 20.68
CA ALA A 356 13.05 3.60 19.35
C ALA A 356 11.99 2.80 18.57
N VAL A 357 11.83 1.50 18.83
CA VAL A 357 10.84 0.64 18.18
C VAL A 357 9.46 0.89 18.78
N GLN A 358 9.37 0.97 20.11
CA GLN A 358 8.15 1.32 20.83
C GLN A 358 7.65 2.70 20.40
N PHE A 359 8.55 3.68 20.32
CA PHE A 359 8.22 5.02 19.83
C PHE A 359 7.71 5.01 18.38
N ALA A 360 8.41 4.30 17.49
CA ALA A 360 7.96 4.15 16.11
C ALA A 360 6.56 3.52 16.02
N ASN A 361 6.27 2.51 16.84
CA ASN A 361 4.97 1.85 16.90
C ASN A 361 3.88 2.77 17.44
N ARG A 362 4.16 3.58 18.47
CA ARG A 362 3.20 4.55 19.02
C ARG A 362 2.85 5.63 17.99
N VAL A 363 3.84 6.16 17.28
CA VAL A 363 3.65 7.13 16.18
C VAL A 363 2.85 6.50 15.04
N LYS A 364 3.21 5.28 14.61
CA LYS A 364 2.49 4.52 13.59
C LYS A 364 1.02 4.31 13.97
N ALA A 365 0.75 3.87 15.20
CA ALA A 365 -0.60 3.63 15.69
C ALA A 365 -1.44 4.90 15.72
N ALA A 366 -0.85 6.06 16.04
CA ALA A 366 -1.52 7.35 15.99
C ALA A 366 -1.92 7.72 14.54
N ILE A 367 -0.99 7.58 13.59
CA ILE A 367 -1.25 7.82 12.15
C ILE A 367 -2.32 6.87 11.61
N ALA A 368 -2.21 5.58 11.93
CA ALA A 368 -3.15 4.56 11.48
C ALA A 368 -4.57 4.84 12.01
N ARG A 369 -4.69 5.19 13.29
CA ARG A 369 -5.97 5.55 13.92
C ARG A 369 -6.59 6.78 13.28
N GLN A 370 -5.82 7.85 13.08
CA GLN A 370 -6.34 9.09 12.49
C GLN A 370 -6.76 8.90 11.03
N GLY A 371 -5.99 8.14 10.25
CA GLY A 371 -6.28 7.88 8.84
C GLY A 371 -7.33 6.79 8.60
N GLY A 372 -7.81 6.09 9.64
CA GLY A 372 -8.67 4.92 9.46
C GLY A 372 -7.98 3.81 8.67
N LEU A 373 -6.71 3.56 8.97
CA LEU A 373 -5.84 2.59 8.30
C LEU A 373 -5.60 1.39 9.22
N VAL A 374 -5.49 0.19 8.65
CA VAL A 374 -5.11 -1.02 9.40
C VAL A 374 -3.63 -0.91 9.82
N ASP A 375 -3.36 -1.04 11.13
CA ASP A 375 -2.01 -1.04 11.68
C ASP A 375 -1.37 -2.43 11.55
N LEU A 376 -0.41 -2.58 10.62
CA LEU A 376 0.25 -3.86 10.37
C LEU A 376 1.61 -3.96 11.05
N LEU A 377 1.90 -5.14 11.59
CA LEU A 377 3.20 -5.48 12.19
C LEU A 377 4.26 -5.89 11.14
N TRP A 378 3.85 -6.00 9.88
CA TRP A 378 4.69 -6.52 8.81
C TRP A 378 5.50 -5.45 8.12
N ASP A 379 6.68 -5.87 7.64
CA ASP A 379 7.62 -5.01 6.95
C ASP A 379 7.26 -4.87 5.46
N GLY A 380 7.32 -3.64 4.94
CA GLY A 380 7.09 -3.36 3.53
C GLY A 380 8.08 -4.06 2.57
N GLY A 381 9.20 -4.57 3.06
CA GLY A 381 10.15 -5.39 2.31
C GLY A 381 9.54 -6.66 1.71
N LEU A 382 8.43 -7.16 2.27
CA LEU A 382 7.68 -8.31 1.72
C LEU A 382 7.08 -8.03 0.34
N LYS A 383 7.04 -6.78 -0.12
CA LYS A 383 6.67 -6.42 -1.49
C LYS A 383 7.58 -7.05 -2.55
N ARG A 384 8.83 -7.34 -2.20
CA ARG A 384 9.87 -7.84 -3.14
C ARG A 384 10.64 -9.03 -2.59
N GLY A 385 10.74 -9.15 -1.27
CA GLY A 385 11.45 -10.22 -0.59
C GLY A 385 10.52 -11.36 -0.18
N LYS A 386 11.08 -12.57 -0.05
CA LYS A 386 10.38 -13.68 0.61
C LYS A 386 10.39 -13.46 2.12
N VAL A 387 9.41 -14.07 2.80
CA VAL A 387 9.42 -14.19 4.27
C VAL A 387 10.76 -14.79 4.72
N LYS A 388 11.32 -14.27 5.82
CA LYS A 388 12.60 -14.75 6.38
C LYS A 388 12.51 -16.25 6.68
N ASP A 389 13.60 -16.97 6.46
CA ASP A 389 13.63 -18.42 6.64
C ASP A 389 13.37 -18.81 8.09
N THR A 390 13.77 -18.01 9.07
CA THR A 390 13.45 -18.24 10.49
C THR A 390 11.95 -18.37 10.76
N PHE A 391 11.11 -17.51 10.17
CA PHE A 391 9.66 -17.60 10.35
C PHE A 391 9.07 -18.82 9.64
N LYS A 392 9.65 -19.21 8.49
CA LYS A 392 9.27 -20.45 7.81
C LYS A 392 9.64 -21.66 8.66
N GLU A 393 10.84 -21.67 9.22
CA GLU A 393 11.33 -22.73 10.10
C GLU A 393 10.50 -22.85 11.38
N GLU A 394 10.07 -21.73 11.99
CA GLU A 394 9.16 -21.75 13.13
C GLU A 394 7.82 -22.41 12.79
N GLN A 395 7.22 -22.02 11.66
CA GLN A 395 5.99 -22.67 11.17
C GLN A 395 6.21 -24.14 10.82
N GLN A 396 7.32 -24.47 10.18
CA GLN A 396 7.70 -25.85 9.87
C GLN A 396 7.92 -26.69 11.14
N LYS A 397 8.50 -26.11 12.19
CA LYS A 397 8.64 -26.77 13.51
C LYS A 397 7.28 -27.02 14.15
N LEU A 398 6.35 -26.06 14.08
CA LEU A 398 4.97 -26.25 14.56
C LEU A 398 4.26 -27.39 13.82
N TYR A 399 4.39 -27.42 12.49
CA TYR A 399 3.85 -28.51 11.68
C TYR A 399 4.55 -29.84 11.95
N SER A 400 5.88 -29.85 12.11
CA SER A 400 6.66 -31.04 12.44
C SER A 400 6.25 -31.65 13.78
N LYS A 401 5.98 -30.83 14.81
CA LYS A 401 5.44 -31.30 16.10
C LYS A 401 4.11 -32.05 15.94
N MET A 402 3.28 -31.63 14.98
CA MET A 402 2.01 -32.32 14.68
C MET A 402 2.23 -33.65 13.95
N LEU A 403 3.25 -33.73 13.08
CA LEU A 403 3.55 -34.92 12.29
C LEU A 403 4.30 -36.01 13.09
N VAL A 404 5.25 -35.59 13.93
CA VAL A 404 6.17 -36.49 14.66
C VAL A 404 5.62 -36.86 16.06
N GLY A 405 4.68 -36.07 16.59
CA GLY A 405 4.23 -36.17 17.97
C GLY A 405 5.29 -35.66 18.95
N THR A 406 4.88 -35.24 20.15
CA THR A 406 5.79 -34.85 21.23
C THR A 406 6.57 -36.07 21.71
N GLN A 407 7.76 -36.32 21.17
CA GLN A 407 8.65 -37.39 21.63
C GLN A 407 9.30 -37.11 23.00
N GLU A 408 9.12 -35.92 23.59
CA GLU A 408 9.78 -35.54 24.85
C GLU A 408 9.20 -36.22 26.11
N ASP A 409 8.01 -36.83 26.06
CA ASP A 409 7.42 -37.52 27.23
C ASP A 409 7.79 -39.01 27.34
N ARG A 410 8.60 -39.57 26.42
CA ARG A 410 8.97 -41.01 26.44
C ARG A 410 10.29 -41.33 27.13
N SER A 411 11.00 -40.35 27.68
CA SER A 411 12.27 -40.58 28.39
C SER A 411 12.16 -40.53 29.93
N ARG A 412 10.93 -40.47 30.47
CA ARG A 412 10.67 -40.43 31.93
C ARG A 412 9.60 -41.42 32.44
N SER A 413 9.28 -42.46 31.68
CA SER A 413 8.42 -43.57 32.16
C SER A 413 9.17 -44.87 32.27
#